data_AF-A0A356TEM7-F1
#
_entry.id   AF-A0A356TEM7-F1
#
_cell.length_a   1.000
_cell.length_b   1.000
_cell.length_c   1.000
_cell.angle_alpha   90.00
_cell.angle_beta   90.00
_cell.angle_gamma   90.00
#
_symmetry.space_group_name_H-M   'P 1'
#
loop_
_entity.id
_entity.type
_entity.pdbx_description
1 polymer ?
#
loop_
_entity_poly.entity_id
_entity_poly.type
_entity_poly.pdbx_seq_one_letter_code
_entity_poly.pdbx_strand_id
1 'polypeptide(L)'
;MRDHLLVAALTLTVLACGGDPAAPCDTDGDCVEGVCLDGVCRPRSDGGGVDAGDAGRDRDAGVGDAGTCAEDCGDGTCIAGVCCDADRSCDGTCCGDAQVCSFNRCVDIGGPCSGEEDCGEGGYCEPRLGDETMTCGDAPAATGRCLPRPPTCEPGTTPDPADPRCVASCSFVPPGGALNVVERYAWGSFDGDPAAPNVDDVRNSPIVINLDDDDCDGRITARDVPEIVVITSPDDVNRPDGSNAIGDLVVLGVREGALVEKLRVPAIANPWTYPAAGEVDGAPGNEIVVCSVDRRTVRAYGVDATDGLVERWQSEDLGGALCTMPSLADLDQDGDVEVITRGAVLDGATGAIELRYDAPPDGHVVVSDVDGDPAHTLEIVSSSRVWGLVGGALVTLADTGLRGNHPIVVQLDGVGNPEIVGMDVSTHAMTVWRYAPGEPGDHVVIRREIDINGPLDPGRCAASSAGRTRGGGPPTAGDA
;
A
#
# COMPACT_ATOMS: atom_id res chain seq x y z
N MET A 1 -55.11 -21.07 33.37
CA MET A 1 -54.70 -20.17 34.46
C MET A 1 -53.22 -19.91 34.22
N ARG A 2 -52.87 -18.96 33.34
CA ARG A 2 -52.67 -17.54 33.66
C ARG A 2 -51.84 -17.40 34.93
N ASP A 3 -50.54 -17.18 34.75
CA ASP A 3 -49.83 -16.15 35.47
C ASP A 3 -48.71 -15.60 34.58
N HIS A 4 -48.80 -14.30 34.37
CA HIS A 4 -47.92 -13.46 33.58
C HIS A 4 -46.71 -13.09 34.44
N LEU A 5 -45.48 -13.38 33.98
CA LEU A 5 -44.30 -12.66 34.44
C LEU A 5 -43.95 -11.61 33.38
N LEU A 6 -44.24 -10.36 33.69
CA LEU A 6 -43.66 -9.20 33.02
C LEU A 6 -42.16 -9.17 33.33
N VAL A 7 -41.32 -9.27 32.30
CA VAL A 7 -39.96 -8.74 32.34
C VAL A 7 -40.03 -7.34 31.75
N ALA A 8 -39.91 -6.34 32.63
CA ALA A 8 -39.81 -4.94 32.24
C ALA A 8 -38.49 -4.72 31.50
N ALA A 9 -38.58 -4.40 30.21
CA ALA A 9 -37.48 -3.86 29.44
C ALA A 9 -37.19 -2.44 29.96
N LEU A 10 -36.09 -2.28 30.69
CA LEU A 10 -35.54 -0.97 31.01
C LEU A 10 -34.79 -0.47 29.76
N THR A 11 -35.48 0.27 28.90
CA THR A 11 -34.86 1.07 27.85
C THR A 11 -34.00 2.14 28.52
N LEU A 12 -32.69 1.93 28.50
CA LEU A 12 -31.70 2.96 28.82
C LEU A 12 -31.57 3.85 27.57
N THR A 13 -32.44 4.86 27.45
CA THR A 13 -32.24 5.98 26.54
C THR A 13 -31.03 6.77 27.02
N VAL A 14 -29.90 6.62 26.35
CA VAL A 14 -28.82 7.62 26.41
C VAL A 14 -29.34 8.83 25.64
N LEU A 15 -29.76 9.87 26.37
CA LEU A 15 -30.01 11.18 25.79
C LEU A 15 -28.70 11.69 25.21
N ALA A 16 -28.64 11.80 23.89
CA ALA A 16 -27.65 12.63 23.22
C ALA A 16 -27.86 14.09 23.65
N CYS A 17 -26.81 14.72 24.18
CA CYS A 17 -26.74 16.18 24.30
C CYS A 17 -26.44 16.76 22.92
N GLY A 18 -27.47 16.84 22.07
CA GLY A 18 -27.47 17.72 20.90
C GLY A 18 -28.54 18.78 21.15
N GLY A 19 -28.12 19.99 21.51
CA GLY A 19 -29.03 21.13 21.63
C GLY A 19 -29.58 21.49 20.25
N ASP A 20 -30.90 21.65 20.15
CA ASP A 20 -31.54 22.12 18.93
C ASP A 20 -31.00 23.52 18.56
N PRO A 21 -30.38 23.73 17.38
CA PRO A 21 -29.80 25.02 16.97
C PRO A 21 -30.86 26.08 16.62
N ALA A 22 -32.08 25.93 17.15
CA ALA A 22 -33.21 26.82 16.97
C ALA A 22 -34.02 27.02 18.27
N ALA A 23 -33.40 26.79 19.44
CA ALA A 23 -34.05 27.06 20.72
C ALA A 23 -34.30 28.57 20.91
N PRO A 24 -35.47 28.98 21.44
CA PRO A 24 -35.73 30.39 21.73
C PRO A 24 -34.86 30.88 22.89
N CYS A 25 -34.46 32.15 22.85
CA CYS A 25 -33.57 32.78 23.83
C CYS A 25 -33.93 34.25 24.05
N ASP A 26 -33.58 34.79 25.21
CA ASP A 26 -33.67 36.24 25.49
C ASP A 26 -32.27 36.87 25.56
N THR A 27 -31.25 36.08 25.88
CA THR A 27 -29.85 36.49 26.00
C THR A 27 -28.90 35.40 25.47
N ASP A 28 -27.65 35.77 25.16
CA ASP A 28 -26.63 34.82 24.70
C ASP A 28 -26.34 33.68 25.70
N GLY A 29 -26.56 33.93 27.00
CA GLY A 29 -26.37 32.94 28.06
C GLY A 29 -27.40 31.81 28.03
N ASP A 30 -28.48 31.97 27.29
CA ASP A 30 -29.52 30.96 27.12
C ASP A 30 -29.15 29.93 26.03
N CYS A 31 -28.09 30.18 25.26
CA CYS A 31 -27.63 29.33 24.17
C CYS A 31 -26.47 28.44 24.61
N VAL A 32 -26.65 27.11 24.52
CA VAL A 32 -25.63 26.11 24.90
C VAL A 32 -24.37 26.24 24.02
N GLU A 33 -24.55 26.50 22.73
CA GLU A 33 -23.49 26.83 21.76
C GLU A 33 -24.03 27.86 20.76
N GLY A 34 -23.49 29.09 20.76
CA GLY A 34 -23.91 30.15 19.83
C GLY A 34 -24.14 31.53 20.46
N VAL A 35 -24.93 32.36 19.78
CA VAL A 35 -25.44 33.67 20.23
C VAL A 35 -26.95 33.75 20.00
N CYS A 36 -27.64 34.55 20.82
CA CYS A 36 -29.07 34.76 20.68
C CYS A 36 -29.35 35.85 19.63
N LEU A 37 -29.95 35.47 18.50
CA LEU A 37 -30.29 36.40 17.42
C LEU A 37 -31.79 36.32 17.12
N ASP A 38 -32.48 37.45 17.23
CA ASP A 38 -33.93 37.59 17.04
C ASP A 38 -34.77 36.60 17.86
N GLY A 39 -34.31 36.34 19.08
CA GLY A 39 -35.00 35.45 20.03
C GLY A 39 -34.78 33.96 19.77
N VAL A 40 -33.77 33.59 18.96
CA VAL A 40 -33.42 32.20 18.64
C VAL A 40 -31.90 32.01 18.67
N CYS A 41 -31.43 30.93 19.30
CA CYS A 41 -30.02 30.59 19.35
C CYS A 41 -29.49 30.22 17.96
N ARG A 42 -28.38 30.82 17.54
CA ARG A 42 -27.69 30.49 16.29
C ARG A 42 -26.20 30.23 16.52
N PRO A 43 -25.58 29.31 15.77
CA PRO A 43 -24.14 29.07 15.84
C PRO A 43 -23.36 30.35 15.49
N ARG A 44 -22.25 30.60 16.20
CA ARG A 44 -21.35 31.71 15.88
C ARG A 44 -20.75 31.46 14.50
N SER A 45 -21.04 32.35 13.55
CA SER A 45 -20.28 32.44 12.32
C SER A 45 -18.91 33.05 12.66
N ASP A 46 -17.86 32.30 12.39
CA ASP A 46 -16.44 32.64 12.41
C ASP A 46 -16.03 33.63 11.29
N GLY A 47 -16.95 34.54 10.95
CA GLY A 47 -16.68 35.64 10.03
C GLY A 47 -15.88 36.74 10.71
N GLY A 48 -14.62 36.87 10.33
CA GLY A 48 -13.75 37.98 10.72
C GLY A 48 -14.38 39.33 10.43
N GLY A 49 -14.42 40.19 11.44
CA GLY A 49 -14.99 41.53 11.36
C GLY A 49 -14.59 42.36 12.56
N VAL A 50 -13.47 43.09 12.39
CA VAL A 50 -13.11 44.39 12.97
C VAL A 50 -13.92 44.92 14.17
N ASP A 51 -13.27 45.02 15.33
CA ASP A 51 -13.65 45.97 16.37
C ASP A 51 -12.54 47.01 16.56
N ALA A 52 -12.94 48.27 16.43
CA ALA A 52 -12.15 49.46 16.68
C ALA A 52 -12.48 50.04 18.08
N GLY A 53 -11.43 50.38 18.82
CA GLY A 53 -11.43 51.24 20.02
C GLY A 53 -11.54 50.49 21.35
N ASP A 54 -10.80 50.80 22.42
CA ASP A 54 -9.93 51.93 22.72
C ASP A 54 -9.12 51.62 24.01
N ALA A 55 -7.96 52.28 24.12
CA ALA A 55 -7.20 52.65 25.32
C ALA A 55 -6.74 51.58 26.35
N GLY A 56 -5.46 51.21 26.21
CA GLY A 56 -4.48 51.53 27.25
C GLY A 56 -4.13 50.43 28.24
N ARG A 57 -2.95 49.83 28.04
CA ARG A 57 -1.97 49.61 29.13
C ARG A 57 -0.62 49.18 28.54
N ASP A 58 0.33 50.11 28.64
CA ASP A 58 1.76 49.89 28.49
C ASP A 58 2.22 48.69 29.32
N ARG A 59 2.88 47.75 28.64
CA ARG A 59 3.98 46.96 29.20
C ARG A 59 5.04 46.78 28.13
N ASP A 60 6.03 47.68 28.18
CA ASP A 60 7.34 47.50 27.57
C ASP A 60 7.95 46.17 28.01
N ALA A 61 8.15 45.27 27.05
CA ALA A 61 9.10 44.17 27.13
C ALA A 61 9.63 43.87 25.72
N GLY A 62 10.69 44.59 25.34
CA GLY A 62 11.72 44.20 24.37
C GLY A 62 11.28 43.50 23.08
N VAL A 63 10.80 44.27 22.11
CA VAL A 63 10.82 43.85 20.70
C VAL A 63 12.12 44.41 20.10
N GLY A 64 12.99 43.53 19.64
CA GLY A 64 14.17 43.89 18.86
C GLY A 64 13.75 44.65 17.60
N ASP A 65 14.52 45.67 17.28
CA ASP A 65 14.36 46.61 16.17
C ASP A 65 14.11 45.89 14.83
N ALA A 66 12.84 45.71 14.45
CA ALA A 66 12.45 45.43 13.07
C ALA A 66 12.67 46.73 12.29
N GLY A 67 13.90 46.94 11.82
CA GLY A 67 14.31 48.18 11.16
C GLY A 67 13.34 48.57 10.05
N THR A 68 12.96 49.84 10.00
CA THR A 68 12.06 50.37 8.95
C THR A 68 12.79 50.47 7.61
N CYS A 69 12.25 49.87 6.56
CA CYS A 69 12.74 50.04 5.20
C CYS A 69 12.36 51.42 4.67
N ALA A 70 13.20 52.00 3.83
CA ALA A 70 12.93 53.28 3.20
C ALA A 70 11.80 53.20 2.16
N GLU A 71 11.51 52.00 1.65
CA GLU A 71 10.53 51.73 0.59
C GLU A 71 9.56 50.63 1.05
N ASP A 72 8.35 50.61 0.48
CA ASP A 72 7.34 49.57 0.71
C ASP A 72 7.78 48.27 0.02
N CYS A 73 7.85 47.18 0.79
CA CYS A 73 8.41 45.91 0.34
C CYS A 73 7.42 45.02 -0.42
N GLY A 74 6.19 45.52 -0.69
CA GLY A 74 5.15 44.73 -1.36
C GLY A 74 4.76 43.50 -0.53
N ASP A 75 4.81 42.31 -1.14
CA ASP A 75 4.53 41.04 -0.46
C ASP A 75 5.71 40.57 0.45
N GLY A 76 6.84 41.26 0.41
CA GLY A 76 8.03 40.97 1.22
C GLY A 76 8.02 41.58 2.62
N THR A 77 8.98 41.17 3.45
CA THR A 77 9.19 41.70 4.81
C THR A 77 10.45 42.56 4.87
N CYS A 78 10.37 43.70 5.56
CA CYS A 78 11.55 44.49 5.84
C CYS A 78 12.41 43.86 6.95
N ILE A 79 13.65 43.50 6.62
CA ILE A 79 14.61 42.91 7.55
C ILE A 79 15.89 43.74 7.52
N ALA A 80 16.26 44.33 8.65
CA ALA A 80 17.47 45.15 8.81
C ALA A 80 17.60 46.29 7.77
N GLY A 81 16.47 46.88 7.35
CA GLY A 81 16.44 47.99 6.38
C GLY A 81 16.53 47.56 4.91
N VAL A 82 16.44 46.26 4.61
CA VAL A 82 16.37 45.69 3.26
C VAL A 82 15.03 44.98 3.07
N CYS A 83 14.36 45.21 1.94
CA CYS A 83 13.17 44.46 1.57
C CYS A 83 13.55 43.03 1.17
N CYS A 84 13.03 42.06 1.90
CA CYS A 84 13.25 40.63 1.67
C CYS A 84 11.98 39.98 1.12
N ASP A 85 12.10 39.22 0.03
CA ASP A 85 10.96 38.49 -0.53
C ASP A 85 10.36 37.51 0.49
N ALA A 86 9.05 37.27 0.40
CA ALA A 86 8.31 36.44 1.36
C ALA A 86 8.96 35.06 1.55
N ASP A 87 9.35 34.42 0.44
CA ASP A 87 9.95 33.08 0.43
C ASP A 87 11.40 33.04 0.97
N ARG A 88 12.01 34.22 1.18
CA ARG A 88 13.38 34.39 1.70
C ARG A 88 13.41 35.00 3.10
N SER A 89 12.27 35.45 3.61
CA SER A 89 12.12 35.97 4.96
C SER A 89 12.11 34.81 5.96
N CYS A 90 13.14 34.73 6.81
CA CYS A 90 13.35 33.56 7.65
C CYS A 90 13.87 33.93 9.05
N ASP A 91 13.04 33.76 10.08
CA ASP A 91 13.38 34.03 11.48
C ASP A 91 14.10 35.38 11.70
N GLY A 92 13.58 36.45 11.06
CA GLY A 92 14.16 37.80 11.14
C GLY A 92 15.48 37.99 10.37
N THR A 93 15.82 37.08 9.45
CA THR A 93 16.96 37.17 8.53
C THR A 93 16.48 37.03 7.09
N CYS A 94 17.12 37.72 6.15
CA CYS A 94 16.89 37.51 4.73
C CYS A 94 17.86 36.45 4.18
N CYS A 95 17.32 35.34 3.65
CA CYS A 95 18.13 34.28 3.05
C CYS A 95 18.85 34.75 1.78
N GLY A 96 19.94 34.06 1.39
CA GLY A 96 20.69 34.37 0.16
C GLY A 96 19.89 34.16 -1.13
N ASP A 97 20.42 34.63 -2.27
CA ASP A 97 19.70 34.61 -3.56
C ASP A 97 19.43 33.21 -4.12
N ALA A 98 20.13 32.20 -3.61
CA ALA A 98 19.95 30.78 -3.96
C ALA A 98 19.35 29.97 -2.81
N GLN A 99 18.69 30.63 -1.85
CA GLN A 99 18.14 30.04 -0.65
C GLN A 99 16.67 30.36 -0.46
N VAL A 100 15.94 29.44 0.15
CA VAL A 100 14.54 29.60 0.57
C VAL A 100 14.45 29.45 2.09
N CYS A 101 13.46 30.08 2.70
CA CYS A 101 13.13 29.81 4.09
C CYS A 101 12.36 28.49 4.20
N SER A 102 12.96 27.49 4.84
CA SER A 102 12.30 26.22 5.16
C SER A 102 12.50 25.93 6.65
N PHE A 103 11.39 25.81 7.38
CA PHE A 103 11.40 25.57 8.84
C PHE A 103 12.28 26.55 9.63
N ASN A 104 12.11 27.84 9.36
CA ASN A 104 12.86 28.93 10.00
C ASN A 104 14.38 28.80 9.87
N ARG A 105 14.83 28.19 8.76
CA ARG A 105 16.23 28.12 8.35
C ARG A 105 16.36 28.44 6.86
N CYS A 106 17.40 29.19 6.52
CA CYS A 106 17.79 29.37 5.13
C CYS A 106 18.44 28.08 4.62
N VAL A 107 17.85 27.48 3.60
CA VAL A 107 18.35 26.26 2.97
C VAL A 107 18.67 26.52 1.51
N ASP A 108 19.74 25.91 1.00
CA ASP A 108 20.13 26.02 -0.39
C ASP A 108 19.11 25.29 -1.28
N ILE A 109 18.73 25.92 -2.38
CA ILE A 109 17.86 25.31 -3.39
C ILE A 109 18.71 24.36 -4.24
N GLY A 110 18.36 23.07 -4.20
CA GLY A 110 19.06 22.01 -4.92
C GLY A 110 18.71 21.93 -6.41
N GLY A 111 19.13 20.82 -7.02
CA GLY A 111 18.84 20.52 -8.42
C GLY A 111 17.33 20.41 -8.71
N PRO A 112 16.94 20.42 -10.00
CA PRO A 112 15.58 20.08 -10.38
C PRO A 112 15.26 18.64 -9.98
N CYS A 113 14.00 18.42 -9.62
CA CYS A 113 13.34 17.14 -9.38
C CYS A 113 11.87 17.31 -9.87
N SER A 114 10.93 16.39 -9.81
CA SER A 114 11.14 14.99 -10.03
C SER A 114 10.67 14.08 -8.90
N GLY A 115 10.24 14.53 -7.73
CA GLY A 115 10.06 13.59 -6.61
C GLY A 115 11.34 13.27 -5.83
N GLU A 116 11.19 12.51 -4.75
CA GLU A 116 12.19 12.43 -3.68
C GLU A 116 13.45 11.68 -4.09
N GLU A 117 13.33 10.73 -5.02
CA GLU A 117 14.40 9.91 -5.57
C GLU A 117 15.53 10.72 -6.23
N ASP A 118 15.21 11.88 -6.80
CA ASP A 118 16.20 12.76 -7.45
C ASP A 118 17.04 13.58 -6.47
N CYS A 119 16.63 13.65 -5.20
CA CYS A 119 17.20 14.57 -4.22
C CYS A 119 18.26 13.96 -3.31
N GLY A 120 18.56 12.68 -3.51
CA GLY A 120 19.53 11.94 -2.69
C GLY A 120 19.09 11.75 -1.24
N GLU A 121 19.92 11.08 -0.46
CA GLU A 121 19.61 10.76 0.94
C GLU A 121 19.37 12.03 1.77
N GLY A 122 18.25 12.07 2.48
CA GLY A 122 17.87 13.19 3.34
C GLY A 122 17.30 14.41 2.59
N GLY A 123 17.09 14.32 1.28
CA GLY A 123 16.39 15.33 0.48
C GLY A 123 14.90 15.01 0.27
N TYR A 124 14.13 16.02 -0.15
CA TYR A 124 12.78 15.87 -0.70
C TYR A 124 12.59 16.84 -1.88
N CYS A 125 11.65 16.54 -2.77
CA CYS A 125 11.31 17.43 -3.87
C CYS A 125 10.22 18.41 -3.45
N GLU A 126 10.51 19.71 -3.50
CA GLU A 126 9.53 20.78 -3.27
C GLU A 126 8.95 21.25 -4.62
N PRO A 127 7.69 20.88 -4.95
CA PRO A 127 7.11 21.18 -6.27
C PRO A 127 6.89 22.68 -6.50
N ARG A 128 6.74 23.47 -5.44
CA ARG A 128 6.48 24.92 -5.57
C ARG A 128 7.68 25.73 -6.03
N LEU A 129 8.88 25.14 -5.99
CA LEU A 129 10.13 25.82 -6.36
C LEU A 129 10.60 25.52 -7.79
N GLY A 130 9.90 24.64 -8.52
CA GLY A 130 10.25 24.38 -9.92
C GLY A 130 9.68 25.42 -10.87
N ASP A 131 10.19 25.38 -12.11
CA ASP A 131 10.03 26.49 -13.04
C ASP A 131 8.80 26.35 -13.95
N GLU A 132 8.29 25.14 -14.25
CA GLU A 132 7.12 24.96 -15.13
C GLU A 132 6.35 23.65 -14.90
N THR A 133 5.05 23.68 -15.25
CA THR A 133 4.17 22.53 -15.41
C THR A 133 4.36 21.92 -16.81
N MET A 134 4.91 20.71 -16.88
CA MET A 134 4.81 19.88 -18.08
C MET A 134 3.39 19.30 -18.14
N THR A 135 2.72 19.39 -19.28
CA THR A 135 1.41 18.75 -19.47
C THR A 135 1.57 17.48 -20.29
N CYS A 136 1.27 16.35 -19.68
CA CYS A 136 1.07 15.08 -20.36
C CYS A 136 -0.28 14.49 -19.97
N GLY A 137 -1.10 14.12 -20.96
CA GLY A 137 -2.45 13.64 -20.68
C GLY A 137 -3.27 14.61 -19.80
N ASP A 138 -3.96 14.05 -18.79
CA ASP A 138 -4.82 14.77 -17.85
C ASP A 138 -4.09 15.24 -16.57
N ALA A 139 -2.78 14.98 -16.42
CA ALA A 139 -2.00 15.29 -15.22
C ALA A 139 -0.92 16.36 -15.47
N PRO A 140 -0.86 17.44 -14.67
CA PRO A 140 0.27 18.37 -14.69
C PRO A 140 1.47 17.74 -13.97
N ALA A 141 2.57 17.52 -14.70
CA ALA A 141 3.87 17.25 -14.10
C ALA A 141 4.47 18.55 -13.57
N ALA A 142 4.47 18.69 -12.25
CA ALA A 142 5.18 19.76 -11.59
C ALA A 142 6.67 19.38 -11.50
N THR A 143 7.53 20.13 -12.17
CA THR A 143 8.95 20.14 -11.77
C THR A 143 9.05 20.86 -10.43
N GLY A 144 9.93 20.40 -9.54
CA GLY A 144 10.26 20.96 -8.24
C GLY A 144 11.77 21.18 -8.08
N ARG A 145 12.18 21.56 -6.87
CA ARG A 145 13.60 21.67 -6.50
C ARG A 145 13.88 20.83 -5.26
N CYS A 146 15.05 20.21 -5.24
CA CYS A 146 15.48 19.44 -4.09
C CYS A 146 15.78 20.35 -2.90
N LEU A 147 15.18 20.03 -1.76
CA LEU A 147 15.47 20.66 -0.47
C LEU A 147 15.85 19.61 0.57
N PRO A 148 16.62 19.98 1.61
CA PRO A 148 16.84 19.10 2.75
C PRO A 148 15.51 18.78 3.45
N ARG A 149 15.30 17.53 3.86
CA ARG A 149 14.16 17.15 4.69
C ARG A 149 14.16 17.98 5.98
N PRO A 150 12.98 18.41 6.43
CA PRO A 150 12.89 19.17 7.65
C PRO A 150 13.31 18.32 8.86
N PRO A 151 13.88 18.94 9.90
CA PRO A 151 14.23 18.23 11.13
C PRO A 151 12.99 17.58 11.75
N THR A 152 13.11 16.37 12.28
CA THR A 152 12.06 15.77 13.11
C THR A 152 12.13 16.36 14.51
N CYS A 153 10.97 16.67 15.10
CA CYS A 153 10.93 17.12 16.48
C CYS A 153 11.27 15.99 17.46
N GLU A 154 11.76 16.33 18.66
CA GLU A 154 11.96 15.34 19.73
C GLU A 154 10.65 14.60 20.06
N PRO A 155 10.68 13.30 20.38
CA PRO A 155 9.47 12.54 20.70
C PRO A 155 8.62 13.21 21.78
N GLY A 156 7.31 13.36 21.51
CA GLY A 156 6.36 13.99 22.44
C GLY A 156 6.36 15.53 22.42
N THR A 157 7.11 16.17 21.53
CA THR A 157 7.02 17.63 21.32
C THR A 157 6.00 17.97 20.23
N THR A 158 5.12 18.92 20.52
CA THR A 158 4.20 19.49 19.53
C THR A 158 4.90 20.70 18.88
N PRO A 159 5.11 20.71 17.54
CA PRO A 159 5.66 21.86 16.85
C PRO A 159 4.77 23.09 17.05
N ASP A 160 5.37 24.25 17.25
CA ASP A 160 4.65 25.52 17.26
C ASP A 160 4.31 25.92 15.81
N PRO A 161 3.02 26.00 15.41
CA PRO A 161 2.65 26.42 14.07
C PRO A 161 3.11 27.86 13.73
N ALA A 162 3.36 28.70 14.73
CA ALA A 162 3.86 30.06 14.56
C ALA A 162 5.40 30.16 14.51
N ASP A 163 6.13 29.12 14.92
CA ASP A 163 7.59 29.00 14.83
C ASP A 163 7.98 27.57 14.39
N PRO A 164 7.70 27.19 13.12
CA PRO A 164 7.96 25.83 12.66
C PRO A 164 9.47 25.59 12.52
N ARG A 165 10.08 24.90 13.48
CA ARG A 165 11.51 24.50 13.44
C ARG A 165 11.74 23.02 13.13
N CYS A 166 10.69 22.22 13.17
CA CYS A 166 10.71 20.78 12.95
C CYS A 166 9.30 20.27 12.61
N VAL A 167 9.22 19.05 12.09
CA VAL A 167 7.96 18.32 11.86
C VAL A 167 7.82 17.25 12.94
N ALA A 168 6.64 17.15 13.55
CA ALA A 168 6.35 16.05 14.47
C ALA A 168 6.44 14.71 13.73
N SER A 169 6.83 13.64 14.44
CA SER A 169 6.57 12.29 13.95
C SER A 169 5.05 12.12 13.75
N CYS A 170 4.61 12.12 12.50
CA CYS A 170 3.20 12.01 12.14
C CYS A 170 2.77 10.55 12.12
N SER A 171 2.55 9.95 13.30
CA SER A 171 1.75 8.74 13.39
C SER A 171 0.30 9.14 13.65
N PHE A 172 -0.54 9.01 12.62
CA PHE A 172 -1.98 9.17 12.77
C PHE A 172 -2.62 7.79 12.88
N VAL A 173 -3.09 7.45 14.08
CA VAL A 173 -4.01 6.33 14.26
C VAL A 173 -5.42 6.91 14.10
N PRO A 174 -6.14 6.62 13.00
CA PRO A 174 -7.49 7.11 12.83
C PRO A 174 -8.36 6.63 14.01
N PRO A 175 -9.20 7.51 14.59
CA PRO A 175 -10.15 7.06 15.60
C PRO A 175 -11.02 5.96 14.99
N GLY A 176 -11.19 4.85 15.72
CA GLY A 176 -12.03 3.75 15.26
C GLY A 176 -13.43 4.24 14.89
N GLY A 177 -13.88 3.92 13.68
CA GLY A 177 -15.16 4.35 13.13
C GLY A 177 -15.70 3.36 12.11
N ALA A 178 -16.94 3.58 11.65
CA ALA A 178 -17.50 2.75 10.59
C ALA A 178 -16.72 2.97 9.28
N LEU A 179 -16.32 1.86 8.63
CA LEU A 179 -15.76 1.90 7.29
C LEU A 179 -16.89 2.20 6.30
N ASN A 180 -17.03 3.47 5.90
CA ASN A 180 -18.02 3.93 4.93
C ASN A 180 -17.41 3.88 3.52
N VAL A 181 -17.42 2.69 2.90
CA VAL A 181 -16.94 2.52 1.52
C VAL A 181 -17.97 3.05 0.53
N VAL A 182 -17.53 3.90 -0.41
CA VAL A 182 -18.31 4.31 -1.58
C VAL A 182 -17.60 3.83 -2.84
N GLU A 183 -18.36 3.36 -3.82
CA GLU A 183 -17.80 2.99 -5.12
C GLU A 183 -17.17 4.21 -5.77
N ARG A 184 -15.90 4.09 -6.16
CA ARG A 184 -15.20 5.14 -6.92
C ARG A 184 -15.36 4.90 -8.42
N TYR A 185 -15.01 3.70 -8.88
CA TYR A 185 -15.13 3.24 -10.26
C TYR A 185 -15.49 1.75 -10.27
N ALA A 186 -16.03 1.29 -11.40
CA ALA A 186 -16.28 -0.12 -11.68
C ALA A 186 -15.93 -0.43 -13.15
N TRP A 187 -15.52 -1.66 -13.42
CA TRP A 187 -15.25 -2.19 -14.75
C TRP A 187 -15.90 -3.55 -14.90
N GLY A 188 -16.32 -3.88 -16.13
CA GLY A 188 -17.12 -5.06 -16.45
C GLY A 188 -18.61 -4.84 -16.24
N SER A 189 -19.41 -5.77 -16.75
CA SER A 189 -20.86 -5.80 -16.60
C SER A 189 -21.33 -7.20 -16.25
N PHE A 190 -21.71 -7.42 -14.98
CA PHE A 190 -22.53 -8.57 -14.63
C PHE A 190 -23.99 -8.25 -14.97
N ASP A 191 -24.45 -8.64 -16.16
CA ASP A 191 -25.83 -8.42 -16.60
C ASP A 191 -26.85 -9.37 -15.94
N GLY A 192 -26.36 -10.27 -15.07
CA GLY A 192 -27.17 -11.23 -14.34
C GLY A 192 -27.58 -12.46 -15.14
N ASP A 193 -27.11 -12.61 -16.40
CA ASP A 193 -27.32 -13.80 -17.21
C ASP A 193 -26.15 -14.79 -17.05
N PRO A 194 -26.32 -15.92 -16.32
CA PRO A 194 -25.29 -16.95 -16.21
C PRO A 194 -24.95 -17.65 -17.55
N ALA A 195 -25.61 -17.30 -18.66
CA ALA A 195 -25.34 -17.80 -20.00
C ALA A 195 -24.62 -16.78 -20.92
N ALA A 196 -24.41 -15.53 -20.49
CA ALA A 196 -23.57 -14.60 -21.23
C ALA A 196 -22.09 -15.06 -21.18
N PRO A 197 -21.31 -14.90 -22.26
CA PRO A 197 -19.87 -15.12 -22.19
C PRO A 197 -19.26 -14.06 -21.28
N ASN A 198 -18.99 -14.43 -20.02
CA ASN A 198 -18.40 -13.56 -19.00
C ASN A 198 -16.92 -13.30 -19.32
N VAL A 199 -16.63 -12.45 -20.30
CA VAL A 199 -15.24 -12.13 -20.72
C VAL A 199 -14.48 -11.22 -19.74
N ASP A 200 -15.16 -10.81 -18.68
CA ASP A 200 -14.79 -9.84 -17.66
C ASP A 200 -14.86 -10.39 -16.21
N ASP A 201 -15.13 -11.69 -16.03
CA ASP A 201 -15.07 -12.31 -14.71
C ASP A 201 -13.63 -12.43 -14.21
N VAL A 202 -13.37 -11.98 -12.99
CA VAL A 202 -12.05 -12.05 -12.33
C VAL A 202 -12.12 -12.96 -11.11
N ARG A 203 -11.22 -13.95 -11.03
CA ARG A 203 -11.17 -14.96 -9.95
C ARG A 203 -9.81 -15.06 -9.26
N ASN A 204 -8.93 -14.11 -9.55
CA ASN A 204 -7.63 -13.93 -8.94
C ASN A 204 -7.58 -12.58 -8.22
N SER A 205 -6.61 -12.44 -7.32
CA SER A 205 -6.32 -11.15 -6.71
C SER A 205 -5.68 -10.25 -7.77
N PRO A 206 -6.13 -8.99 -7.92
CA PRO A 206 -5.49 -8.05 -8.82
C PRO A 206 -4.08 -7.70 -8.33
N ILE A 207 -3.21 -7.33 -9.27
CA ILE A 207 -1.95 -6.63 -9.00
C ILE A 207 -2.13 -5.16 -9.34
N VAL A 208 -1.53 -4.28 -8.55
CA VAL A 208 -1.51 -2.84 -8.78
C VAL A 208 -0.06 -2.43 -9.03
N ILE A 209 0.21 -1.86 -10.19
CA ILE A 209 1.58 -1.58 -10.65
C ILE A 209 1.58 -0.44 -11.68
N ASN A 210 2.61 0.38 -11.70
CA ASN A 210 2.81 1.43 -12.71
C ASN A 210 3.37 0.80 -14.00
N LEU A 211 2.71 1.01 -15.15
CA LEU A 211 3.15 0.42 -16.44
C LEU A 211 3.48 1.45 -17.51
N ASP A 212 3.17 2.73 -17.30
CA ASP A 212 3.53 3.84 -18.18
C ASP A 212 3.85 5.12 -17.39
N ASP A 213 4.40 6.07 -18.13
CA ASP A 213 4.89 7.37 -17.68
C ASP A 213 3.76 8.39 -17.88
N ASP A 214 2.88 8.51 -16.89
CA ASP A 214 1.71 9.41 -16.90
C ASP A 214 2.12 10.87 -16.65
N ASP A 215 3.25 11.09 -15.97
CA ASP A 215 3.78 12.43 -15.68
C ASP A 215 4.82 12.92 -16.71
N CYS A 216 5.23 12.07 -17.65
CA CYS A 216 6.13 12.35 -18.76
C CYS A 216 7.49 12.91 -18.34
N ASP A 217 8.01 12.43 -17.20
CA ASP A 217 9.37 12.69 -16.76
C ASP A 217 10.40 11.72 -17.38
N GLY A 218 9.93 10.78 -18.20
CA GLY A 218 10.72 9.78 -18.90
C GLY A 218 10.98 8.52 -18.07
N ARG A 219 10.29 8.34 -16.94
CA ARG A 219 10.44 7.20 -16.03
C ARG A 219 9.08 6.66 -15.63
N ILE A 220 9.06 5.39 -15.25
CA ILE A 220 7.90 4.75 -14.63
C ILE A 220 8.22 4.62 -13.14
N THR A 221 7.49 5.36 -12.31
CA THR A 221 7.75 5.52 -10.88
C THR A 221 6.46 5.44 -10.08
N ALA A 222 6.56 5.56 -8.76
CA ALA A 222 5.38 5.61 -7.88
C ALA A 222 4.56 6.91 -8.02
N ARG A 223 5.01 7.88 -8.83
CA ARG A 223 4.26 9.11 -9.13
C ARG A 223 3.26 8.93 -10.27
N ASP A 224 3.48 7.95 -11.14
CA ASP A 224 2.52 7.60 -12.18
C ASP A 224 1.25 7.02 -11.58
N VAL A 225 0.17 7.01 -12.36
CA VAL A 225 -1.09 6.41 -11.93
C VAL A 225 -0.96 4.91 -12.11
N PRO A 226 -1.09 4.08 -11.04
CA PRO A 226 -0.89 2.66 -11.21
C PRO A 226 -2.08 2.01 -11.94
N GLU A 227 -1.77 1.04 -12.79
CA GLU A 227 -2.73 0.15 -13.42
C GLU A 227 -3.17 -0.98 -12.48
N ILE A 228 -4.32 -1.56 -12.78
CA ILE A 228 -4.82 -2.79 -12.19
C ILE A 228 -4.67 -3.92 -13.21
N VAL A 229 -3.90 -4.94 -12.86
CA VAL A 229 -3.67 -6.13 -13.70
C VAL A 229 -4.47 -7.30 -13.16
N VAL A 230 -5.25 -7.93 -14.04
CA VAL A 230 -6.10 -9.09 -13.74
C VAL A 230 -6.00 -10.15 -14.82
N ILE A 231 -6.37 -11.38 -14.48
CA ILE A 231 -6.62 -12.44 -15.47
C ILE A 231 -8.11 -12.71 -15.53
N THR A 232 -8.76 -12.53 -16.68
CA THR A 232 -10.20 -12.79 -16.81
C THR A 232 -10.49 -14.26 -17.11
N SER A 233 -11.67 -14.74 -16.73
CA SER A 233 -12.14 -16.12 -16.93
C SER A 233 -13.40 -16.10 -17.80
N PRO A 234 -13.37 -16.60 -19.05
CA PRO A 234 -14.52 -16.58 -19.94
C PRO A 234 -15.67 -17.52 -19.51
N ASP A 235 -15.45 -18.37 -18.50
CA ASP A 235 -16.46 -19.28 -17.94
C ASP A 235 -16.43 -19.38 -16.40
N ASP A 236 -17.63 -19.58 -15.82
CA ASP A 236 -17.87 -19.91 -14.42
C ASP A 236 -17.55 -21.37 -14.05
N VAL A 237 -17.31 -22.20 -15.07
CA VAL A 237 -17.23 -23.65 -14.94
C VAL A 237 -15.84 -24.08 -15.38
N ASN A 238 -15.13 -24.84 -14.53
CA ASN A 238 -14.05 -25.71 -15.01
C ASN A 238 -14.56 -26.40 -16.28
N ARG A 239 -13.82 -26.31 -17.41
CA ARG A 239 -14.31 -26.94 -18.63
C ARG A 239 -14.73 -28.39 -18.32
N PRO A 240 -15.97 -28.80 -18.64
CA PRO A 240 -16.49 -30.12 -18.28
C PRO A 240 -15.63 -31.30 -18.76
N ASP A 241 -14.71 -31.04 -19.70
CA ASP A 241 -13.75 -31.99 -20.24
C ASP A 241 -12.43 -32.12 -19.44
N GLY A 242 -12.26 -31.35 -18.36
CA GLY A 242 -11.05 -31.35 -17.54
C GLY A 242 -9.86 -30.58 -18.14
N SER A 243 -10.07 -29.80 -19.20
CA SER A 243 -9.07 -28.86 -19.72
C SER A 243 -8.95 -27.61 -18.83
N ASN A 244 -7.79 -26.95 -18.86
CA ASN A 244 -7.57 -25.72 -18.11
C ASN A 244 -8.46 -24.61 -18.66
N ALA A 245 -9.08 -23.81 -17.78
CA ALA A 245 -9.70 -22.56 -18.22
C ALA A 245 -8.64 -21.68 -18.89
N ILE A 246 -9.07 -21.00 -19.95
CA ILE A 246 -8.22 -20.13 -20.76
C ILE A 246 -8.63 -18.72 -20.40
N GLY A 247 -7.71 -17.96 -19.82
CA GLY A 247 -7.94 -16.58 -19.42
C GLY A 247 -7.13 -15.58 -20.24
N ASP A 248 -7.61 -14.34 -20.23
CA ASP A 248 -6.96 -13.21 -20.87
C ASP A 248 -6.22 -12.41 -19.81
N LEU A 249 -5.01 -11.94 -20.13
CA LEU A 249 -4.33 -10.94 -19.31
C LEU A 249 -4.91 -9.57 -19.67
N VAL A 250 -5.43 -8.85 -18.68
CA VAL A 250 -6.10 -7.56 -18.85
C VAL A 250 -5.46 -6.53 -17.93
N VAL A 251 -5.15 -5.38 -18.50
CA VAL A 251 -4.65 -4.19 -17.80
C VAL A 251 -5.74 -3.14 -17.81
N LEU A 252 -6.13 -2.68 -16.63
CA LEU A 252 -7.14 -1.65 -16.42
C LEU A 252 -6.47 -0.37 -15.94
N GLY A 253 -6.90 0.78 -16.46
CA GLY A 253 -6.42 2.10 -16.06
C GLY A 253 -7.59 3.06 -15.83
N VAL A 254 -7.32 4.17 -15.16
CA VAL A 254 -8.30 5.24 -15.00
C VAL A 254 -8.14 6.24 -16.14
N ARG A 255 -9.22 6.47 -16.90
CA ARG A 255 -9.26 7.47 -17.97
C ARG A 255 -10.54 8.27 -17.89
N GLU A 256 -10.43 9.59 -17.93
CA GLU A 256 -11.59 10.52 -17.92
C GLU A 256 -12.58 10.22 -16.76
N GLY A 257 -12.06 9.79 -15.61
CA GLY A 257 -12.88 9.46 -14.43
C GLY A 257 -13.66 8.15 -14.51
N ALA A 258 -13.23 7.21 -15.37
CA ALA A 258 -13.77 5.85 -15.42
C ALA A 258 -12.63 4.81 -15.43
N LEU A 259 -12.91 3.61 -14.88
CA LEU A 259 -12.02 2.47 -14.99
C LEU A 259 -12.27 1.79 -16.35
N VAL A 260 -11.24 1.72 -17.19
CA VAL A 260 -11.34 1.21 -18.56
C VAL A 260 -10.29 0.14 -18.82
N GLU A 261 -10.58 -0.75 -19.78
CA GLU A 261 -9.56 -1.65 -20.32
C GLU A 261 -8.55 -0.85 -21.15
N LYS A 262 -7.28 -0.91 -20.73
CA LYS A 262 -6.15 -0.29 -21.40
C LYS A 262 -5.56 -1.26 -22.41
N LEU A 263 -5.23 -2.47 -21.95
CA LEU A 263 -4.56 -3.51 -22.74
C LEU A 263 -5.15 -4.90 -22.46
N ARG A 264 -5.07 -5.77 -23.47
CA ARG A 264 -5.48 -7.17 -23.37
C ARG A 264 -4.58 -8.06 -24.20
N VAL A 265 -4.18 -9.20 -23.62
CA VAL A 265 -3.58 -10.32 -24.35
C VAL A 265 -4.47 -11.55 -24.18
N PRO A 266 -5.16 -11.99 -25.25
CA PRO A 266 -6.16 -13.04 -25.13
C PRO A 266 -5.55 -14.43 -25.02
N ALA A 267 -6.17 -15.28 -24.22
CA ALA A 267 -5.95 -16.73 -24.16
C ALA A 267 -4.52 -17.18 -23.81
N ILE A 268 -3.81 -16.44 -22.95
CA ILE A 268 -2.42 -16.74 -22.58
C ILE A 268 -2.24 -17.33 -21.17
N ALA A 269 -3.16 -17.05 -20.25
CA ALA A 269 -3.00 -17.41 -18.84
C ALA A 269 -4.09 -18.35 -18.33
N ASN A 270 -3.81 -18.96 -17.19
CA ASN A 270 -4.81 -19.71 -16.46
C ASN A 270 -5.50 -18.78 -15.44
N PRO A 271 -6.85 -18.63 -15.46
CA PRO A 271 -7.54 -17.64 -14.63
C PRO A 271 -7.59 -17.97 -13.14
N TRP A 272 -7.18 -19.17 -12.74
CA TRP A 272 -7.03 -19.57 -11.32
C TRP A 272 -5.60 -19.38 -10.79
N THR A 273 -4.78 -18.66 -11.55
CA THR A 273 -3.43 -18.25 -11.14
C THR A 273 -3.38 -16.76 -10.89
N TYR A 274 -2.32 -16.31 -10.25
CA TYR A 274 -2.12 -14.92 -9.86
C TYR A 274 -0.97 -14.35 -10.67
N PRO A 275 -1.09 -13.14 -11.22
CA PRO A 275 0.05 -12.44 -11.77
C PRO A 275 0.99 -11.99 -10.65
N ALA A 276 2.25 -11.76 -11.00
CA ALA A 276 3.18 -10.93 -10.25
C ALA A 276 3.65 -9.80 -11.18
N ALA A 277 4.11 -8.67 -10.64
CA ALA A 277 4.65 -7.59 -11.46
C ALA A 277 5.71 -6.79 -10.72
N GLY A 278 6.65 -6.23 -11.49
CA GLY A 278 7.79 -5.45 -11.03
C GLY A 278 8.84 -5.36 -12.13
N GLU A 279 9.90 -4.60 -11.90
CA GLU A 279 11.10 -4.59 -12.74
C GLU A 279 11.83 -5.93 -12.57
N VAL A 280 11.80 -6.80 -13.59
CA VAL A 280 12.40 -8.15 -13.51
C VAL A 280 13.60 -8.31 -14.41
N ASP A 281 13.81 -7.41 -15.36
CA ASP A 281 14.91 -7.48 -16.32
C ASP A 281 16.05 -6.48 -16.04
N GLY A 282 15.96 -5.75 -14.92
CA GLY A 282 16.92 -4.73 -14.49
C GLY A 282 16.98 -3.50 -15.40
N ALA A 283 16.04 -3.37 -16.34
CA ALA A 283 15.86 -2.18 -17.15
C ALA A 283 14.67 -1.36 -16.63
N PRO A 284 14.72 -0.01 -16.71
CA PRO A 284 13.63 0.82 -16.22
C PRO A 284 12.28 0.44 -16.85
N GLY A 285 11.32 0.14 -15.98
CA GLY A 285 9.96 -0.26 -16.35
C GLY A 285 9.53 -1.51 -15.59
N ASN A 286 8.23 -1.77 -15.55
CA ASN A 286 7.70 -2.94 -14.88
C ASN A 286 7.19 -3.96 -15.90
N GLU A 287 7.52 -5.23 -15.67
CA GLU A 287 6.93 -6.36 -16.37
C GLU A 287 5.85 -7.03 -15.53
N ILE A 288 4.96 -7.73 -16.22
CA ILE A 288 3.92 -8.59 -15.66
C ILE A 288 4.30 -10.04 -15.93
N VAL A 289 4.44 -10.82 -14.87
CA VAL A 289 4.76 -12.24 -14.90
C VAL A 289 3.50 -13.08 -14.65
N VAL A 290 3.19 -13.99 -15.56
CA VAL A 290 1.99 -14.85 -15.52
C VAL A 290 2.30 -16.32 -15.77
N CYS A 291 1.51 -17.20 -15.17
CA CYS A 291 1.52 -18.62 -15.49
C CYS A 291 0.79 -18.88 -16.83
N SER A 292 1.33 -19.74 -17.68
CA SER A 292 0.64 -20.19 -18.90
C SER A 292 -0.70 -20.89 -18.60
N VAL A 293 -1.55 -21.02 -19.62
CA VAL A 293 -2.83 -21.77 -19.55
C VAL A 293 -2.67 -23.16 -18.90
N ASP A 294 -1.62 -23.90 -19.27
CA ASP A 294 -1.33 -25.22 -18.71
C ASP A 294 -0.52 -25.22 -17.41
N ARG A 295 -0.07 -24.03 -16.98
CA ARG A 295 0.72 -23.76 -15.79
C ARG A 295 2.08 -24.45 -15.76
N ARG A 296 2.56 -24.91 -16.91
CA ARG A 296 3.87 -25.56 -17.05
C ARG A 296 4.98 -24.62 -17.47
N THR A 297 4.63 -23.42 -17.90
CA THR A 297 5.58 -22.37 -18.26
C THR A 297 5.15 -21.06 -17.62
N VAL A 298 6.09 -20.13 -17.55
CA VAL A 298 5.89 -18.75 -17.11
C VAL A 298 6.13 -17.83 -18.30
N ARG A 299 5.44 -16.70 -18.35
CA ARG A 299 5.61 -15.67 -19.37
C ARG A 299 5.77 -14.32 -18.69
N ALA A 300 6.63 -13.46 -19.25
CA ALA A 300 6.69 -12.06 -18.88
C ALA A 300 6.21 -11.18 -20.04
N TYR A 301 5.50 -10.12 -19.68
CA TYR A 301 5.00 -9.11 -20.60
C TYR A 301 5.42 -7.74 -20.10
N GLY A 302 5.89 -6.87 -20.99
CA GLY A 302 6.14 -5.47 -20.68
C GLY A 302 5.38 -4.57 -21.65
N VAL A 303 5.16 -3.32 -21.27
CA VAL A 303 4.64 -2.30 -22.21
C VAL A 303 5.79 -1.85 -23.11
N ASP A 304 5.53 -1.72 -24.40
CA ASP A 304 6.48 -1.16 -25.36
C ASP A 304 6.24 0.33 -25.63
N ALA A 305 7.12 0.95 -26.41
CA ALA A 305 7.02 2.37 -26.76
C ALA A 305 5.79 2.74 -27.62
N THR A 306 4.91 1.79 -27.94
CA THR A 306 3.64 2.00 -28.65
C THR A 306 2.42 1.78 -27.74
N ASP A 307 2.64 1.73 -26.43
CA ASP A 307 1.66 1.37 -25.40
C ASP A 307 1.06 -0.02 -25.64
N GLY A 308 1.84 -0.93 -26.26
CA GLY A 308 1.43 -2.30 -26.54
C GLY A 308 2.00 -3.27 -25.51
N LEU A 309 1.19 -4.23 -25.05
CA LEU A 309 1.70 -5.31 -24.21
C LEU A 309 2.41 -6.36 -25.07
N VAL A 310 3.73 -6.51 -24.87
CA VAL A 310 4.58 -7.43 -25.65
C VAL A 310 5.16 -8.52 -24.77
N GLU A 311 5.15 -9.76 -25.27
CA GLU A 311 5.82 -10.88 -24.58
C GLU A 311 7.33 -10.67 -24.64
N ARG A 312 7.96 -10.56 -23.47
CA ARG A 312 9.42 -10.42 -23.34
C ARG A 312 10.09 -11.78 -23.44
N TRP A 313 9.54 -12.76 -22.73
CA TRP A 313 10.01 -14.13 -22.74
C TRP A 313 8.93 -15.12 -22.31
N GLN A 314 9.20 -16.40 -22.62
CA GLN A 314 8.50 -17.55 -22.08
C GLN A 314 9.53 -18.56 -21.58
N SER A 315 9.35 -19.08 -20.37
CA SER A 315 10.22 -20.09 -19.79
C SER A 315 10.14 -21.43 -20.53
N GLU A 316 11.15 -22.29 -20.31
CA GLU A 316 11.02 -23.72 -20.59
C GLU A 316 9.99 -24.38 -19.64
N ASP A 317 9.67 -25.66 -19.88
CA ASP A 317 8.79 -26.44 -18.99
C ASP A 317 9.42 -26.55 -17.59
N LEU A 318 8.64 -26.14 -16.58
CA LEU A 318 9.04 -26.14 -15.18
C LEU A 318 9.36 -27.55 -14.64
N GLY A 319 9.00 -28.62 -15.36
CA GLY A 319 9.50 -29.98 -15.12
C GLY A 319 8.97 -30.65 -13.85
N GLY A 320 7.95 -30.07 -13.21
CA GLY A 320 7.44 -30.54 -11.92
C GLY A 320 6.12 -29.90 -11.52
N ALA A 321 6.15 -29.11 -10.43
CA ALA A 321 4.97 -28.45 -9.90
C ALA A 321 4.44 -27.36 -10.84
N LEU A 322 3.12 -27.18 -10.84
CA LEU A 322 2.44 -26.19 -11.66
C LEU A 322 2.64 -24.78 -11.08
N CYS A 323 2.86 -23.82 -11.96
CA CYS A 323 2.82 -22.40 -11.64
C CYS A 323 1.41 -22.02 -11.14
N THR A 324 1.33 -21.27 -10.05
CA THR A 324 0.06 -20.78 -9.51
C THR A 324 0.14 -19.33 -9.05
N MET A 325 1.20 -18.99 -8.35
CA MET A 325 1.46 -17.67 -7.79
C MET A 325 2.97 -17.47 -7.81
N PRO A 326 3.53 -16.90 -8.89
CA PRO A 326 4.94 -16.55 -8.92
C PRO A 326 5.23 -15.46 -7.88
N SER A 327 6.47 -15.43 -7.38
CA SER A 327 7.00 -14.36 -6.53
C SER A 327 8.24 -13.78 -7.20
N LEU A 328 8.48 -12.50 -6.98
CA LEU A 328 9.64 -11.79 -7.52
C LEU A 328 10.56 -11.43 -6.35
N ALA A 329 11.84 -11.79 -6.45
CA ALA A 329 12.85 -11.43 -5.48
C ALA A 329 14.24 -11.62 -6.08
N ASP A 330 15.16 -10.73 -5.72
CA ASP A 330 16.60 -10.96 -5.83
C ASP A 330 16.98 -11.95 -4.71
N LEU A 331 16.95 -13.24 -5.04
CA LEU A 331 17.04 -14.35 -4.08
C LEU A 331 18.44 -14.45 -3.48
N ASP A 332 19.47 -14.19 -4.29
CA ASP A 332 20.86 -14.34 -3.89
C ASP A 332 21.61 -13.02 -3.65
N GLN A 333 20.89 -11.89 -3.73
CA GLN A 333 21.34 -10.54 -3.42
C GLN A 333 22.43 -10.04 -4.38
N ASP A 334 22.36 -10.44 -5.65
CA ASP A 334 23.33 -10.03 -6.68
C ASP A 334 22.87 -8.82 -7.53
N GLY A 335 21.62 -8.39 -7.34
CA GLY A 335 20.99 -7.26 -8.00
C GLY A 335 20.14 -7.63 -9.21
N ASP A 336 20.21 -8.88 -9.68
CA ASP A 336 19.27 -9.43 -10.66
C ASP A 336 18.04 -9.98 -9.91
N VAL A 337 16.87 -9.94 -10.56
CA VAL A 337 15.61 -10.38 -9.94
C VAL A 337 15.25 -11.76 -10.48
N GLU A 338 14.90 -12.68 -9.59
CA GLU A 338 14.38 -13.98 -9.98
C GLU A 338 12.86 -14.03 -9.93
N VAL A 339 12.30 -14.90 -10.77
CA VAL A 339 10.92 -15.36 -10.69
C VAL A 339 10.87 -16.71 -9.99
N ILE A 340 10.40 -16.70 -8.75
CA ILE A 340 10.26 -17.88 -7.91
C ILE A 340 8.88 -18.50 -8.15
N THR A 341 8.87 -19.75 -8.60
CA THR A 341 7.65 -20.56 -8.71
C THR A 341 7.77 -21.83 -7.89
N ARG A 342 6.70 -22.61 -7.78
CA ARG A 342 6.77 -23.96 -7.20
C ARG A 342 7.59 -24.95 -8.03
N GLY A 343 7.77 -24.70 -9.33
CA GLY A 343 8.42 -25.64 -10.23
C GLY A 343 9.94 -25.42 -10.32
N ALA A 344 10.35 -24.17 -10.36
CA ALA A 344 11.74 -23.73 -10.49
C ALA A 344 11.89 -22.26 -10.06
N VAL A 345 13.13 -21.82 -9.92
CA VAL A 345 13.53 -20.40 -9.88
C VAL A 345 14.05 -20.04 -11.27
N LEU A 346 13.57 -18.92 -11.80
CA LEU A 346 13.91 -18.45 -13.13
C LEU A 346 14.64 -17.11 -13.04
N ASP A 347 15.60 -16.89 -13.93
CA ASP A 347 16.16 -15.58 -14.23
C ASP A 347 15.03 -14.65 -14.71
N GLY A 348 14.87 -13.48 -14.07
CA GLY A 348 13.77 -12.56 -14.37
C GLY A 348 13.88 -11.89 -15.74
N ALA A 349 15.10 -11.67 -16.23
CA ALA A 349 15.34 -11.00 -17.50
C ALA A 349 15.04 -11.88 -18.73
N THR A 350 15.23 -13.18 -18.60
CA THR A 350 15.25 -14.14 -19.71
C THR A 350 14.24 -15.28 -19.56
N GLY A 351 13.75 -15.53 -18.35
CA GLY A 351 12.90 -16.68 -18.02
C GLY A 351 13.64 -18.02 -18.05
N ALA A 352 14.98 -18.01 -18.11
CA ALA A 352 15.79 -19.22 -18.06
C ALA A 352 15.71 -19.88 -16.68
N ILE A 353 15.69 -21.20 -16.62
CA ILE A 353 15.70 -21.93 -15.35
C ILE A 353 17.11 -21.89 -14.76
N GLU A 354 17.25 -21.28 -13.59
CA GLU A 354 18.53 -21.21 -12.87
C GLU A 354 18.64 -22.30 -11.82
N LEU A 355 17.59 -22.43 -10.99
CA LEU A 355 17.58 -23.37 -9.89
C LEU A 355 16.35 -24.28 -9.95
N ARG A 356 16.56 -25.51 -9.48
CA ARG A 356 15.49 -26.49 -9.28
C ARG A 356 15.50 -26.94 -7.84
N TYR A 357 14.29 -27.13 -7.31
CA TYR A 357 14.11 -27.76 -6.02
C TYR A 357 14.62 -29.20 -6.05
N ASP A 358 15.29 -29.60 -4.97
CA ASP A 358 15.57 -31.00 -4.65
C ASP A 358 14.28 -31.82 -4.54
N ALA A 359 13.23 -31.20 -3.99
CA ALA A 359 11.86 -31.68 -3.95
C ALA A 359 10.88 -30.49 -4.09
N PRO A 360 9.93 -30.52 -5.04
CA PRO A 360 9.01 -29.39 -5.23
C PRO A 360 8.20 -29.05 -3.96
N PRO A 361 7.87 -27.77 -3.73
CA PRO A 361 7.01 -27.36 -2.62
C PRO A 361 5.59 -27.95 -2.71
N ASP A 362 5.08 -28.42 -1.57
CA ASP A 362 3.75 -29.02 -1.47
C ASP A 362 2.61 -28.00 -1.63
N GLY A 363 2.90 -26.71 -1.45
CA GLY A 363 1.96 -25.58 -1.56
C GLY A 363 2.59 -24.33 -2.17
N HIS A 364 1.94 -23.18 -1.98
CA HIS A 364 2.49 -21.88 -2.32
C HIS A 364 3.78 -21.60 -1.54
N VAL A 365 4.62 -20.75 -2.12
CA VAL A 365 5.86 -20.28 -1.52
C VAL A 365 5.83 -18.76 -1.42
N VAL A 366 6.61 -18.24 -0.48
CA VAL A 366 7.01 -16.84 -0.36
C VAL A 366 8.53 -16.79 -0.21
N VAL A 367 9.13 -15.61 -0.36
CA VAL A 367 10.57 -15.41 -0.24
C VAL A 367 10.82 -14.47 0.94
N SER A 368 11.71 -14.85 1.86
CA SER A 368 12.04 -14.07 3.06
C SER A 368 13.30 -14.59 3.71
N ASP A 369 14.12 -13.70 4.29
CA ASP A 369 15.14 -14.07 5.27
C ASP A 369 14.44 -14.66 6.51
N VAL A 370 14.69 -15.94 6.79
CA VAL A 370 14.16 -16.66 7.96
C VAL A 370 15.25 -17.30 8.81
N ASP A 371 16.47 -17.36 8.30
CA ASP A 371 17.60 -17.88 9.06
C ASP A 371 18.41 -16.78 9.80
N GLY A 372 18.20 -15.52 9.44
CA GLY A 372 18.83 -14.35 10.05
C GLY A 372 20.33 -14.29 9.78
N ASP A 373 20.77 -14.78 8.63
CA ASP A 373 22.17 -14.75 8.27
C ASP A 373 22.70 -13.31 8.06
N PRO A 374 24.01 -13.06 8.27
CA PRO A 374 24.55 -11.70 8.13
C PRO A 374 24.55 -11.15 6.71
N ALA A 375 24.40 -12.00 5.69
CA ALA A 375 24.29 -11.56 4.31
C ALA A 375 22.86 -11.18 3.94
N HIS A 376 21.87 -11.52 4.78
CA HIS A 376 20.44 -11.32 4.50
C HIS A 376 20.02 -11.97 3.19
N THR A 377 20.58 -13.14 2.89
CA THR A 377 20.11 -13.93 1.76
C THR A 377 18.69 -14.36 2.01
N LEU A 378 17.90 -14.46 0.94
CA LEU A 378 16.51 -14.80 1.09
C LEU A 378 16.31 -16.31 0.96
N GLU A 379 15.47 -16.86 1.82
CA GLU A 379 15.02 -18.24 1.69
C GLU A 379 13.71 -18.31 0.93
N ILE A 380 13.49 -19.45 0.26
CA ILE A 380 12.18 -19.82 -0.25
C ILE A 380 11.44 -20.56 0.88
N VAL A 381 10.26 -20.08 1.23
CA VAL A 381 9.49 -20.55 2.38
C VAL A 381 8.13 -21.05 1.94
N SER A 382 7.83 -22.31 2.25
CA SER A 382 6.48 -22.87 2.18
C SER A 382 5.88 -22.99 3.58
N SER A 383 4.62 -23.40 3.66
CA SER A 383 3.96 -23.62 4.96
C SER A 383 4.58 -24.71 5.82
N SER A 384 5.46 -25.55 5.28
CA SER A 384 6.03 -26.70 5.99
C SER A 384 7.53 -26.90 5.81
N ARG A 385 8.16 -26.19 4.86
CA ARG A 385 9.58 -26.37 4.50
C ARG A 385 10.23 -25.04 4.13
N VAL A 386 11.51 -24.91 4.45
CA VAL A 386 12.40 -23.80 4.08
C VAL A 386 13.53 -24.32 3.19
N TRP A 387 13.82 -23.61 2.10
CA TRP A 387 14.99 -23.84 1.24
C TRP A 387 15.88 -22.61 1.24
N GLY A 388 17.19 -22.82 1.38
CA GLY A 388 18.20 -21.78 1.25
C GLY A 388 19.17 -22.10 0.11
N LEU A 389 19.89 -21.07 -0.33
CA LEU A 389 20.89 -21.19 -1.38
C LEU A 389 22.25 -21.56 -0.78
N VAL A 390 22.68 -22.81 -0.97
CA VAL A 390 23.95 -23.31 -0.44
C VAL A 390 24.86 -23.73 -1.59
N GLY A 391 25.90 -22.94 -1.84
CA GLY A 391 26.88 -23.22 -2.89
C GLY A 391 26.29 -23.19 -4.30
N GLY A 392 25.31 -22.31 -4.55
CA GLY A 392 24.63 -22.15 -5.84
C GLY A 392 23.58 -23.21 -6.13
N ALA A 393 23.08 -23.91 -5.11
CA ALA A 393 21.99 -24.86 -5.23
C ALA A 393 20.97 -24.68 -4.11
N LEU A 394 19.69 -24.88 -4.43
CA LEU A 394 18.64 -24.92 -3.42
C LEU A 394 18.78 -26.18 -2.56
N VAL A 395 18.85 -25.97 -1.25
CA VAL A 395 18.93 -27.04 -0.26
C VAL A 395 17.83 -26.85 0.76
N THR A 396 17.10 -27.93 1.06
CA THR A 396 16.15 -27.95 2.16
C THR A 396 16.88 -27.71 3.49
N LEU A 397 16.60 -26.58 4.16
CA LEU A 397 17.16 -26.24 5.47
C LEU A 397 16.34 -26.84 6.61
N ALA A 398 15.02 -26.87 6.48
CA ALA A 398 14.12 -27.47 7.47
C ALA A 398 12.84 -27.99 6.83
N ASP A 399 12.33 -29.11 7.35
CA ASP A 399 11.05 -29.71 6.94
C ASP A 399 10.28 -30.20 8.17
N THR A 400 9.12 -29.62 8.40
CA THR A 400 8.23 -29.96 9.52
C THR A 400 7.47 -31.28 9.29
N GLY A 401 7.38 -31.76 8.04
CA GLY A 401 6.52 -32.87 7.63
C GLY A 401 5.03 -32.58 7.78
N LEU A 402 4.64 -31.35 8.10
CA LEU A 402 3.25 -30.93 8.22
C LEU A 402 2.67 -30.54 6.86
N ARG A 403 1.34 -30.53 6.77
CA ARG A 403 0.63 -30.01 5.61
C ARG A 403 0.32 -28.54 5.81
N GLY A 404 0.37 -27.79 4.74
CA GLY A 404 -0.10 -26.42 4.74
C GLY A 404 -0.06 -25.81 3.36
N ASN A 405 -0.75 -24.70 3.23
CA ASN A 405 -0.72 -23.80 2.10
C ASN A 405 -0.79 -22.35 2.59
N HIS A 406 -0.56 -21.41 1.67
CA HIS A 406 -0.58 -19.97 1.95
C HIS A 406 0.33 -19.59 3.13
N PRO A 407 1.66 -19.77 2.99
CA PRO A 407 2.60 -19.33 4.01
C PRO A 407 2.57 -17.81 4.18
N ILE A 408 2.76 -17.36 5.41
CA ILE A 408 3.21 -16.00 5.72
C ILE A 408 4.38 -16.11 6.68
N VAL A 409 5.37 -15.25 6.49
CA VAL A 409 6.50 -15.06 7.40
C VAL A 409 6.24 -13.78 8.18
N VAL A 410 6.31 -13.86 9.51
CA VAL A 410 5.99 -12.74 10.40
C VAL A 410 6.73 -12.92 11.72
N GLN A 411 7.25 -11.83 12.27
CA GLN A 411 7.83 -11.83 13.61
C GLN A 411 6.71 -11.55 14.64
N LEU A 412 6.28 -12.58 15.38
CA LEU A 412 5.15 -12.52 16.32
C LEU A 412 5.59 -12.34 17.78
N ASP A 413 6.84 -12.63 18.11
CA ASP A 413 7.37 -12.54 19.47
C ASP A 413 8.46 -11.46 19.64
N GLY A 414 8.91 -10.86 18.53
CA GLY A 414 9.90 -9.79 18.50
C GLY A 414 11.34 -10.26 18.72
N VAL A 415 11.61 -11.58 18.76
CA VAL A 415 12.92 -12.12 19.10
C VAL A 415 13.36 -13.28 18.20
N GLY A 416 14.62 -13.25 17.77
CA GLY A 416 15.19 -14.33 16.95
C GLY A 416 14.55 -14.42 15.56
N ASN A 417 14.59 -15.63 15.00
CA ASN A 417 14.09 -15.92 13.65
C ASN A 417 12.57 -15.75 13.58
N PRO A 418 12.02 -15.22 12.48
CA PRO A 418 10.59 -14.98 12.33
C PRO A 418 9.80 -16.29 12.31
N GLU A 419 8.52 -16.19 12.68
CA GLU A 419 7.58 -17.30 12.58
C GLU A 419 6.99 -17.45 11.18
N ILE A 420 6.73 -18.70 10.82
CA ILE A 420 6.06 -19.14 9.61
C ILE A 420 4.68 -19.65 10.02
N VAL A 421 3.65 -19.02 9.46
CA VAL A 421 2.26 -19.45 9.63
C VAL A 421 1.79 -20.15 8.37
N GLY A 422 1.20 -21.33 8.53
CA GLY A 422 0.68 -22.14 7.42
C GLY A 422 -0.75 -22.62 7.67
N MET A 423 -1.54 -22.75 6.60
CA MET A 423 -2.94 -23.17 6.65
C MET A 423 -3.12 -24.56 6.03
N ASP A 424 -3.51 -25.55 6.84
CA ASP A 424 -4.00 -26.82 6.33
C ASP A 424 -5.48 -26.67 5.93
N VAL A 425 -5.67 -26.40 4.64
CA VAL A 425 -7.00 -26.21 4.06
C VAL A 425 -7.88 -27.45 4.17
N SER A 426 -7.31 -28.65 4.34
CA SER A 426 -8.08 -29.89 4.44
C SER A 426 -8.72 -30.10 5.81
N THR A 427 -8.20 -29.44 6.84
CA THR A 427 -8.63 -29.60 8.24
C THR A 427 -9.10 -28.30 8.90
N HIS A 428 -9.05 -27.17 8.21
CA HIS A 428 -9.29 -25.83 8.80
C HIS A 428 -8.34 -25.52 9.95
N ALA A 429 -7.10 -26.00 9.85
CA ALA A 429 -6.11 -25.86 10.90
C ALA A 429 -5.01 -24.90 10.49
N MET A 430 -4.67 -23.98 11.39
CA MET A 430 -3.48 -23.15 11.30
C MET A 430 -2.34 -23.75 12.13
N THR A 431 -1.12 -23.67 11.60
CA THR A 431 0.13 -24.04 12.27
C THR A 431 1.05 -22.84 12.31
N VAL A 432 1.77 -22.68 13.41
CA VAL A 432 2.83 -21.67 13.60
C VAL A 432 4.11 -22.39 13.98
N TRP A 433 5.18 -22.18 13.23
CA TRP A 433 6.49 -22.78 13.46
C TRP A 433 7.58 -21.79 13.07
N ARG A 434 8.85 -22.10 13.33
CA ARG A 434 9.96 -21.30 12.84
C ARG A 434 11.17 -22.17 12.51
N TYR A 435 12.04 -21.63 11.65
CA TYR A 435 13.37 -22.20 11.45
C TYR A 435 14.19 -22.09 12.74
N ALA A 436 14.84 -23.17 13.13
CA ALA A 436 15.58 -23.27 14.38
C ALA A 436 16.77 -24.24 14.20
N PRO A 437 17.91 -23.75 13.68
CA PRO A 437 19.04 -24.61 13.37
C PRO A 437 19.57 -25.31 14.63
N GLY A 438 19.82 -26.61 14.52
CA GLY A 438 20.31 -27.45 15.62
C GLY A 438 19.22 -28.14 16.44
N GLU A 439 17.94 -27.79 16.24
CA GLU A 439 16.81 -28.57 16.75
C GLU A 439 16.56 -29.80 15.86
N PRO A 440 15.85 -30.84 16.34
CA PRO A 440 15.54 -32.00 15.51
C PRO A 440 14.76 -31.63 14.23
N GLY A 441 15.40 -31.78 13.07
CA GLY A 441 14.83 -31.36 11.78
C GLY A 441 14.90 -29.86 11.52
N ASP A 442 15.74 -29.14 12.28
CA ASP A 442 16.07 -27.72 12.17
C ASP A 442 14.87 -26.76 12.24
N HIS A 443 13.84 -27.15 12.99
CA HIS A 443 12.65 -26.33 13.22
C HIS A 443 12.07 -26.52 14.61
N VAL A 444 11.23 -25.56 15.03
CA VAL A 444 10.38 -25.67 16.21
C VAL A 444 8.94 -25.37 15.82
N VAL A 445 8.03 -26.30 16.12
CA VAL A 445 6.58 -26.05 16.02
C VAL A 445 6.10 -25.36 17.30
N ILE A 446 5.64 -24.12 17.17
CA ILE A 446 5.23 -23.26 18.29
C ILE A 446 3.76 -23.52 18.62
N ARG A 447 2.91 -23.59 17.59
CA ARG A 447 1.48 -23.93 17.72
C ARG A 447 1.05 -24.80 16.55
N ARG A 448 0.07 -25.68 16.79
CA ARG A 448 -0.45 -26.60 15.79
C ARG A 448 -1.95 -26.79 16.01
N GLU A 449 -2.65 -27.15 14.94
CA GLU A 449 -4.07 -27.55 15.00
C GLU A 449 -4.96 -26.44 15.59
N ILE A 450 -4.61 -25.18 15.31
CA ILE A 450 -5.47 -24.04 15.67
C ILE A 450 -6.66 -24.04 14.71
N ASP A 451 -7.85 -24.35 15.23
CA ASP A 451 -9.08 -24.30 14.43
C ASP A 451 -9.43 -22.85 14.07
N ILE A 452 -9.36 -22.54 12.78
CA ILE A 452 -9.63 -21.19 12.25
C ILE A 452 -11.11 -20.84 12.23
N ASN A 453 -12.01 -21.83 12.36
CA ASN A 453 -13.44 -21.56 12.48
C ASN A 453 -13.80 -21.02 13.87
N GLY A 454 -12.96 -21.29 14.87
CA GLY A 454 -13.23 -20.96 16.26
C GLY A 454 -14.62 -21.47 16.70
N PRO A 455 -15.55 -20.59 17.14
CA PRO A 455 -16.89 -21.01 17.55
C PRO A 455 -17.87 -21.21 16.39
N LEU A 456 -17.50 -20.91 15.13
CA LEU A 456 -18.39 -21.05 13.98
C LEU A 456 -18.56 -22.52 13.63
N ASP A 457 -19.81 -22.98 13.53
CA ASP A 457 -20.13 -24.34 13.11
C ASP A 457 -20.10 -24.44 11.56
N PRO A 458 -19.13 -25.17 10.96
CA PRO A 458 -19.06 -25.37 9.51
C PRO A 458 -20.30 -26.10 8.97
N GLY A 459 -21.04 -26.80 9.85
CA GLY A 459 -22.31 -27.45 9.56
C GLY A 459 -23.42 -26.51 9.08
N ARG A 460 -23.26 -25.19 9.27
CA ARG A 460 -24.17 -24.16 8.72
C ARG A 460 -23.99 -23.95 7.22
N CYS A 461 -22.83 -24.27 6.67
CA CYS A 461 -22.61 -24.26 5.23
C CYS A 461 -23.19 -25.53 4.58
N ALA A 462 -23.54 -25.44 3.29
CA ALA A 462 -24.11 -26.57 2.55
C ALA A 462 -23.17 -27.79 2.59
N ALA A 463 -23.73 -29.01 2.59
CA ALA A 463 -22.99 -30.25 2.82
C ALA A 463 -21.77 -30.45 1.92
N SER A 464 -21.82 -29.97 0.67
CA SER A 464 -20.75 -30.06 -0.32
C SER A 464 -19.94 -28.77 -0.50
N SER A 465 -20.26 -27.72 0.25
CA SER A 465 -19.57 -26.44 0.12
C SER A 465 -18.14 -26.53 0.65
N ALA A 466 -17.25 -25.72 0.08
CA ALA A 466 -15.87 -25.61 0.55
C ALA A 466 -15.86 -25.30 2.04
N GLY A 467 -16.46 -24.18 2.48
CA GLY A 467 -16.46 -23.76 3.90
C GLY A 467 -17.02 -24.74 4.93
N ARG A 468 -17.65 -25.86 4.53
CA ARG A 468 -17.96 -26.98 5.43
C ARG A 468 -16.84 -28.02 5.51
N THR A 469 -16.22 -28.33 4.38
CA THR A 469 -15.37 -29.52 4.18
C THR A 469 -13.88 -29.20 4.07
N ARG A 470 -13.53 -27.96 3.74
CA ARG A 470 -12.18 -27.44 3.58
C ARG A 470 -12.17 -25.92 3.67
N GLY A 471 -11.09 -25.33 4.15
CA GLY A 471 -11.04 -23.88 4.27
C GLY A 471 -9.81 -23.40 5.01
N GLY A 472 -9.56 -22.11 4.89
CA GLY A 472 -8.27 -21.50 5.20
C GLY A 472 -7.74 -20.87 3.92
N GLY A 473 -7.83 -19.55 3.83
CA GLY A 473 -7.19 -18.76 2.79
C GLY A 473 -5.84 -18.23 3.30
N PRO A 474 -5.21 -17.30 2.56
CA PRO A 474 -4.03 -16.62 3.06
C PRO A 474 -4.33 -15.92 4.40
N PRO A 475 -3.57 -16.21 5.46
CA PRO A 475 -3.67 -15.47 6.71
C PRO A 475 -3.19 -14.05 6.54
N THR A 476 -3.72 -13.15 7.38
CA THR A 476 -3.11 -11.86 7.67
C THR A 476 -2.64 -11.88 9.11
N ALA A 477 -1.39 -11.49 9.34
CA ALA A 477 -0.81 -11.33 10.67
C ALA A 477 -0.29 -9.90 10.81
N GLY A 478 -0.44 -9.34 12.00
CA GLY A 478 0.04 -8.01 12.34
C GLY A 478 0.22 -7.91 13.86
N ASP A 479 1.13 -7.04 14.27
CA ASP A 479 1.27 -6.64 15.67
C ASP A 479 0.09 -5.74 16.07
N ALA A 480 -0.30 -5.78 17.35
CA ALA A 480 -1.48 -5.10 17.89
C ALA A 480 -1.14 -3.85 18.70
#